data_AF-A0A2Z6NSV0-F1
#
_entry.id   AF-A0A2Z6NSV0-F1
#
_cell.length_a   1.000
_cell.length_b   1.000
_cell.length_c   1.000
_cell.angle_alpha   90.00
_cell.angle_beta   90.00
_cell.angle_gamma   90.00
#
_symmetry.space_group_name_H-M   'P 1'
#
loop_
_entity.id
_entity.type
_entity.pdbx_description
1 polymer ?
#
loop_
_entity_poly.entity_id
_entity_poly.type
_entity_poly.pdbx_seq_one_letter_code
_entity_poly.pdbx_strand_id
1 'polypeptide(L)'
;MERIMKAQALRDSSMGSYMASKKTMEINPDNGIMEELRKRSEADKNDKSVKDLVLLLFETALLTSGFSLDDPNTFGGRIYRMLKLGLSIDEEETGADDVDMPPLEEDGAEESKMEEVD
;
A
#
# COMPACT_ATOMS: atom_id res chain seq x y z
N MET A 1 13.57 12.91 2.37
CA MET A 1 13.11 14.28 2.04
C MET A 1 11.65 14.32 1.59
N GLU A 2 11.19 13.37 0.75
CA GLU A 2 9.79 13.32 0.28
C GLU A 2 8.75 13.35 1.41
N ARG A 3 8.96 12.55 2.47
CA ARG A 3 8.06 12.52 3.64
C ARG A 3 7.95 13.88 4.35
N ILE A 4 9.07 14.60 4.48
CA ILE A 4 9.13 15.92 5.12
C ILE A 4 8.45 16.97 4.23
N MET A 5 8.67 16.90 2.91
CA MET A 5 8.03 17.80 1.95
C MET A 5 6.52 17.57 1.85
N LYS A 6 6.04 16.32 1.94
CA LYS A 6 4.60 15.99 1.96
C LYS A 6 3.91 16.43 3.25
N ALA A 7 4.61 16.46 4.38
CA ALA A 7 4.05 16.80 5.68
C ALA A 7 3.93 18.32 5.96
N GLN A 8 4.38 19.19 5.05
CA GLN A 8 4.28 20.65 5.22
C GLN A 8 2.88 21.16 4.87
N ALA A 9 2.16 21.70 5.87
CA ALA A 9 0.77 22.17 5.75
C ALA A 9 0.57 23.35 4.77
N LEU A 10 1.58 24.21 4.59
CA LEU A 10 1.53 25.40 3.71
C LEU A 10 2.15 25.17 2.33
N ARG A 11 2.39 23.92 1.94
CA ARG A 11 3.02 23.61 0.66
C ARG A 11 2.03 23.79 -0.49
N ASP A 12 2.47 24.52 -1.51
CA ASP A 12 1.77 24.61 -2.79
C ASP A 12 1.71 23.23 -3.47
N SER A 13 0.49 22.74 -3.71
CA SER A 13 0.21 21.45 -4.34
C SER A 13 0.62 21.41 -5.82
N SER A 14 0.78 22.57 -6.46
CA SER A 14 1.22 22.69 -7.86
C SER A 14 2.64 22.15 -8.10
N MET A 15 3.49 22.15 -7.07
CA MET A 15 4.87 21.65 -7.12
C MET A 15 4.98 20.13 -6.92
N GLY A 16 3.86 19.44 -6.66
CA GLY A 16 3.82 17.99 -6.42
C GLY A 16 4.23 17.14 -7.60
N SER A 17 3.84 17.54 -8.81
CA SER A 17 4.11 16.78 -10.03
C SER A 17 5.58 16.89 -10.47
N TYR A 18 6.20 18.06 -10.28
CA TYR A 18 7.60 18.30 -10.65
C TYR A 18 8.63 17.66 -9.71
N MET A 19 8.23 17.29 -8.49
CA MET A 19 9.10 16.62 -7.51
C MET A 19 8.85 15.11 -7.38
N ALA A 20 7.94 14.55 -8.18
CA ALA A 20 7.68 13.11 -8.23
C ALA A 20 8.71 12.41 -9.13
N SER A 21 9.97 12.34 -8.68
CA SER A 21 10.98 11.55 -9.38
C SER A 21 10.63 10.06 -9.32
N LYS A 22 10.73 9.35 -10.45
CA LYS A 22 10.66 7.89 -10.47
C LYS A 22 11.75 7.32 -9.56
N LYS A 23 11.36 6.39 -8.71
CA LYS A 23 12.27 5.71 -7.77
C LYS A 23 12.86 4.48 -8.46
N THR A 24 14.12 4.19 -8.18
CA THR A 24 14.77 2.96 -8.63
C THR A 24 14.53 1.87 -7.59
N MET A 25 13.90 0.76 -7.99
CA MET A 25 13.80 -0.44 -7.16
C MET A 25 15.02 -1.31 -7.44
N GLU A 26 15.90 -1.43 -6.45
CA GLU A 26 17.04 -2.34 -6.52
C GLU A 26 16.61 -3.77 -6.16
N ILE A 27 17.17 -4.74 -6.89
CA ILE A 27 16.82 -6.16 -6.75
C ILE A 27 18.09 -6.94 -6.39
N ASN A 28 17.99 -7.82 -5.39
CA ASN A 28 19.06 -8.78 -5.08
C ASN A 28 18.85 -10.10 -5.85
N PRO A 29 19.69 -10.43 -6.85
CA PRO A 29 19.55 -11.65 -7.64
C PRO A 29 19.86 -12.94 -6.86
N ASP A 30 20.61 -12.84 -5.77
CA ASP A 30 21.01 -14.01 -4.95
C ASP A 30 19.89 -14.44 -3.98
N ASN A 31 18.80 -13.68 -3.91
CA ASN A 31 17.65 -14.02 -3.07
C ASN A 31 16.78 -15.08 -3.76
N GLY A 32 16.52 -16.19 -3.08
CA GLY A 32 15.70 -17.30 -3.61
C GLY A 32 14.28 -16.88 -4.02
N ILE A 33 13.70 -15.83 -3.42
CA ILE A 33 12.40 -15.27 -3.83
C ILE A 33 12.50 -14.69 -5.24
N MET A 34 13.57 -13.98 -5.57
CA MET A 34 13.77 -13.39 -6.90
C MET A 34 13.99 -14.46 -7.96
N GLU A 35 14.72 -15.52 -7.62
CA GLU A 35 14.93 -16.64 -8.54
C GLU A 35 13.61 -17.37 -8.85
N GLU A 36 12.79 -17.61 -7.83
CA GLU A 36 11.48 -18.26 -7.99
C GLU A 36 10.50 -17.37 -8.78
N LEU A 37 10.44 -16.07 -8.50
CA LEU A 37 9.65 -15.12 -9.27
C LEU A 37 10.08 -15.08 -10.75
N ARG A 38 11.38 -15.17 -11.02
CA ARG A 38 11.90 -15.24 -12.39
C ARG A 38 11.42 -16.49 -13.12
N LYS A 39 11.56 -17.67 -12.50
CA LYS A 39 11.12 -18.94 -13.07
C LYS A 39 9.62 -18.95 -13.37
N ARG A 40 8.79 -18.48 -12.43
CA ARG A 40 7.33 -18.41 -12.62
C ARG A 40 6.94 -17.41 -13.71
N SER A 41 7.60 -16.25 -13.75
CA SER A 41 7.36 -15.26 -14.81
C SER A 41 7.82 -15.73 -16.18
N GLU A 42 8.86 -16.55 -16.28
CA GLU A 42 9.32 -17.16 -17.53
C GLU A 42 8.32 -18.22 -18.03
N ALA A 43 7.69 -18.97 -17.11
CA ALA A 43 6.67 -19.96 -17.43
C ALA A 43 5.34 -19.31 -17.88
N ASP A 44 4.84 -18.31 -17.14
CA ASP A 44 3.67 -17.53 -17.54
C ASP A 44 3.81 -16.05 -17.14
N LYS A 45 3.95 -15.18 -18.14
CA LYS A 45 4.03 -13.73 -17.96
C LYS A 45 2.71 -13.09 -17.53
N ASN A 46 1.60 -13.80 -17.70
CA ASN A 46 0.26 -13.32 -17.39
C ASN A 46 -0.29 -13.85 -16.08
N ASP A 47 0.48 -14.65 -15.34
CA ASP A 47 0.08 -15.15 -14.04
C ASP A 47 -0.24 -13.99 -13.08
N LYS A 48 -1.52 -13.94 -12.68
CA LYS A 48 -2.05 -12.90 -11.79
C LYS A 48 -1.41 -12.99 -10.41
N SER A 49 -1.09 -14.20 -9.93
CA SER A 49 -0.46 -14.41 -8.63
C SER A 49 0.97 -13.86 -8.59
N VAL A 50 1.74 -14.06 -9.67
CA VAL A 50 3.10 -13.51 -9.80
C VAL A 50 3.07 -11.99 -9.85
N LYS A 51 2.12 -11.40 -10.61
CA LYS A 51 1.93 -9.94 -10.65
C LYS A 51 1.60 -9.37 -9.28
N ASP A 52 0.69 -10.01 -8.55
CA ASP A 52 0.35 -9.61 -7.18
C ASP A 52 1.55 -9.75 -6.23
N LEU A 53 2.34 -10.84 -6.30
CA LEU A 53 3.55 -11.01 -5.49
C LEU A 53 4.60 -9.93 -5.76
N VAL A 54 4.82 -9.57 -7.03
CA VAL A 54 5.77 -8.51 -7.42
C VAL A 54 5.31 -7.14 -6.91
N LEU A 55 4.02 -6.84 -7.00
CA LEU A 55 3.44 -5.61 -6.45
C LEU A 55 3.58 -5.55 -4.92
N LEU A 56 3.31 -6.66 -4.23
CA LEU A 56 3.48 -6.75 -2.78
C LEU A 56 4.95 -6.53 -2.36
N LEU A 57 5.90 -7.12 -3.10
CA LEU A 57 7.33 -6.93 -2.87
C LEU A 57 7.73 -5.45 -3.06
N PHE A 58 7.20 -4.79 -4.09
CA PHE A 58 7.43 -3.38 -4.35
C PHE A 58 6.91 -2.47 -3.22
N GLU A 59 5.67 -2.68 -2.76
CA GLU A 59 5.08 -1.91 -1.66
C GLU A 59 5.79 -2.15 -0.33
N THR A 60 6.22 -3.39 -0.08
CA THR A 60 7.05 -3.73 1.09
C THR A 60 8.40 -3.03 1.04
N ALA A 61 9.04 -2.98 -0.14
CA ALA A 61 10.29 -2.27 -0.36
C ALA A 61 10.12 -0.74 -0.17
N LEU A 62 9.01 -0.16 -0.62
CA LEU A 62 8.68 1.24 -0.37
C LEU A 62 8.59 1.54 1.13
N LEU A 63 7.84 0.72 1.87
CA LEU A 63 7.62 0.90 3.30
C LEU A 63 8.94 0.82 4.09
N THR A 64 9.73 -0.23 3.82
CA THR A 64 11.03 -0.46 4.49
C THR A 64 12.07 0.60 4.12
N SER A 65 12.02 1.15 2.90
CA SER A 65 12.88 2.25 2.46
C SER A 65 12.43 3.63 2.97
N GLY A 66 11.37 3.69 3.80
CA GLY A 66 10.90 4.92 4.42
C GLY A 66 10.00 5.79 3.54
N PHE A 67 9.48 5.27 2.43
CA PHE A 67 8.45 5.94 1.64
C PHE A 67 7.06 5.71 2.24
N SER A 68 6.13 6.61 1.90
CA SER A 68 4.71 6.44 2.18
C SER A 68 4.06 5.63 1.07
N LEU A 69 3.13 4.75 1.41
CA LEU A 69 2.26 4.10 0.42
C LEU A 69 1.24 5.12 -0.13
N ASP A 70 0.91 4.99 -1.41
CA ASP A 70 -0.08 5.87 -2.05
C ASP A 70 -1.52 5.44 -1.70
N ASP A 71 -1.78 4.13 -1.64
CA ASP A 71 -3.07 3.56 -1.22
C ASP A 71 -2.87 2.35 -0.27
N PRO A 72 -2.96 2.59 1.05
CA PRO A 72 -2.85 1.53 2.05
C PRO A 72 -3.96 0.47 1.98
N ASN A 73 -5.17 0.82 1.51
CA ASN A 73 -6.29 -0.11 1.44
C ASN A 73 -6.05 -1.19 0.37
N THR A 74 -5.55 -0.78 -0.79
CA THR A 74 -5.17 -1.72 -1.86
C THR A 74 -4.05 -2.66 -1.42
N PHE A 75 -3.04 -2.15 -0.70
CA PHE A 75 -1.97 -2.97 -0.12
C PHE A 75 -2.51 -4.00 0.88
N GLY A 76 -3.39 -3.57 1.81
CA GLY A 76 -4.04 -4.44 2.77
C GLY A 76 -4.87 -5.54 2.10
N GLY A 77 -5.69 -5.18 1.10
CA GLY A 77 -6.47 -6.14 0.32
C GLY A 77 -5.59 -7.20 -0.37
N ARG A 78 -4.41 -6.83 -0.85
CA ARG A 78 -3.44 -7.76 -1.45
C ARG A 78 -2.83 -8.69 -0.42
N ILE A 79 -2.50 -8.21 0.78
CA ILE A 79 -2.04 -9.06 1.90
C ILE A 79 -3.11 -10.08 2.27
N TYR A 80 -4.36 -9.65 2.43
CA TYR A 80 -5.46 -10.55 2.77
C TYR A 80 -5.67 -11.64 1.71
N ARG A 81 -5.59 -11.30 0.42
CA ARG A 81 -5.67 -12.28 -0.67
C ARG A 81 -4.53 -13.30 -0.60
N MET A 82 -3.30 -12.85 -0.37
CA MET A 82 -2.14 -13.75 -0.21
C MET A 82 -2.27 -14.64 1.03
N LEU A 83 -2.84 -14.13 2.11
CA LEU A 83 -3.09 -14.91 3.33
C LEU A 83 -4.15 -15.98 3.09
N LYS A 84 -5.25 -15.63 2.40
CA LYS A 84 -6.29 -16.60 1.99
C LYS A 84 -5.70 -17.72 1.12
N LEU A 85 -4.88 -17.38 0.12
CA LEU A 85 -4.17 -18.36 -0.71
C LEU A 85 -3.22 -19.24 0.09
N GLY A 86 -2.44 -18.66 1.02
CA GLY A 86 -1.51 -19.41 1.87
C GLY A 86 -2.19 -20.35 2.87
N LEU A 87 -3.43 -20.05 3.25
CA LEU A 87 -4.27 -20.88 4.11
C LEU A 87 -5.19 -21.82 3.31
N SER A 88 -5.12 -21.81 1.98
CA SER A 88 -6.02 -22.58 1.09
C SER A 88 -7.51 -22.32 1.36
N ILE A 89 -7.86 -21.09 1.74
CA ILE A 89 -9.25 -20.67 1.93
C ILE A 89 -9.75 -20.22 0.57
N ASP A 90 -10.73 -20.95 0.02
CA ASP A 90 -11.34 -20.61 -1.27
C ASP A 90 -12.03 -19.26 -1.19
N GLU A 91 -11.89 -18.46 -2.25
CA GLU A 91 -12.55 -17.14 -2.35
C GLU A 91 -14.09 -17.22 -2.24
N GLU A 92 -14.67 -18.41 -2.45
CA GLU A 92 -16.11 -18.68 -2.34
C GLU A 92 -16.59 -19.09 -0.94
N GLU A 93 -15.71 -19.51 -0.01
CA GLU A 93 -16.14 -19.93 1.33
C GLU A 93 -16.49 -18.74 2.24
N THR A 94 -16.03 -17.54 1.89
CA THR A 94 -16.55 -16.29 2.45
C THR A 94 -17.70 -15.77 1.60
N GLY A 95 -18.83 -16.47 1.66
CA GLY A 95 -20.11 -15.86 1.31
C GLY A 95 -20.39 -14.66 2.24
N ALA A 96 -20.92 -13.60 1.64
CA ALA A 96 -21.38 -12.37 2.28
C ALA A 96 -20.30 -11.36 2.74
N ASP A 97 -20.55 -10.12 2.32
CA ASP A 97 -20.40 -8.90 3.11
C ASP A 97 -20.01 -9.13 4.59
N ASP A 98 -18.77 -8.78 4.95
CA ASP A 98 -18.43 -8.27 6.29
C ASP A 98 -16.94 -7.89 6.32
N VAL A 99 -16.65 -6.74 5.76
CA VAL A 99 -15.89 -5.78 6.56
C VAL A 99 -16.94 -4.79 7.04
N ASP A 100 -17.77 -5.22 8.01
CA ASP A 100 -18.44 -4.33 8.95
C ASP A 100 -17.32 -3.60 9.69
N MET A 101 -16.77 -2.60 9.00
CA MET A 101 -16.01 -1.56 9.64
C MET A 101 -17.05 -0.89 10.53
N PRO A 102 -16.92 -0.97 11.88
CA PRO A 102 -17.85 -0.25 12.73
C PRO A 102 -17.86 1.19 12.22
N PRO A 103 -19.04 1.80 12.00
CA PRO A 103 -19.09 3.19 11.58
C PRO A 103 -18.22 3.95 12.57
N LEU A 104 -17.25 4.72 12.04
CA LEU A 104 -16.50 5.65 12.85
C LEU A 104 -17.56 6.45 13.60
N GLU A 105 -17.64 6.26 14.93
CA GLU A 105 -18.38 7.19 15.75
C GLU A 105 -17.80 8.55 15.39
N GLU A 106 -18.63 9.41 14.79
CA GLU A 106 -18.35 10.83 14.66
C GLU A 106 -18.24 11.36 16.08
N ASP A 107 -17.06 11.20 16.67
CA ASP A 107 -16.73 11.78 17.94
C ASP A 107 -16.91 13.28 17.78
N GLY A 108 -17.72 13.82 18.68
CA GLY A 108 -18.52 15.00 18.45
C GLY A 108 -17.75 16.14 17.82
N ALA A 109 -18.42 16.81 16.89
CA ALA A 109 -18.24 18.23 16.68
C ALA A 109 -18.52 19.00 17.98
N GLU A 110 -17.64 18.90 18.98
CA GLU A 110 -17.49 19.92 20.00
C GLU A 110 -16.70 21.07 19.36
N GLU A 111 -17.47 21.92 18.69
CA GLU A 111 -17.34 23.38 18.73
C GLU A 111 -15.98 23.87 19.25
N SER A 112 -14.98 23.97 18.36
CA SER A 112 -13.80 24.80 18.62
C SER A 112 -14.24 26.27 18.68
N LYS A 113 -14.72 26.65 19.86
CA LYS A 113 -15.02 28.03 20.24
C LYS A 113 -13.70 28.78 20.25
N MET A 114 -13.49 29.60 19.21
CA MET A 114 -12.45 30.61 19.16
C MET A 114 -12.46 31.41 20.47
N GLU A 115 -11.41 31.28 21.27
CA GLU A 115 -11.14 32.21 22.37
C GLU A 115 -10.38 33.40 21.78
N GLU A 116 -11.11 34.51 21.67
CA GLU A 116 -10.59 35.86 21.48
C GLU A 116 -9.52 36.13 22.54
N VAL A 117 -8.32 36.50 22.12
CA VAL A 117 -7.30 37.07 23.01
C VAL A 117 -7.16 38.54 22.63
N ASP A 118 -7.56 39.39 23.58
CA ASP A 118 -7.45 40.86 23.61
C ASP A 118 -6.00 41.34 23.40
#